data_AF-A0AAD4CXQ5-F1
#
_entry.id   AF-A0AAD4CXQ5-F1
#
_cell.length_a   1.000
_cell.length_b   1.000
_cell.length_c   1.000
_cell.angle_alpha   90.00
_cell.angle_beta   90.00
_cell.angle_gamma   90.00
#
_symmetry.space_group_name_H-M   'P 1'
#
loop_
_entity.id
_entity.type
_entity.pdbx_description
1 polymer ?
#
loop_
_entity_poly.entity_id
_entity_poly.type
_entity_poly.pdbx_seq_one_letter_code
_entity_poly.pdbx_strand_id
1 'polypeptide(L)'
;MSDATNFGWALRKNGSCLATEVDCGETVAPYRVCCPNGSFCPHAENVACCPSDEYCTGALNGQPHCANSTWDLYINGGYFCCEQGTVAYAKEGGSNGCGESGYTLQAGETHLSVISAAQTATTSTSSTSAPTSVSSSAPTSTTTHARPSDGVSHTNTGAIAGGVVGGVAGAAIIIGLVWFFIRRSRKSPPPPASESVAHIPTSNNYQPVPPAELEGYQGFHVAELPGDKTATAELPASH
;
A
#
# COMPACT_ATOMS: atom_id res chain seq x y z
N MET A 1 -26.20 -0.43 -13.46
CA MET A 1 -26.24 -0.96 -12.09
C MET A 1 -24.83 -1.43 -11.82
N SER A 2 -24.03 -0.63 -11.14
CA SER A 2 -22.68 -1.07 -10.74
C SER A 2 -22.90 -2.13 -9.68
N ASP A 3 -22.68 -3.40 -10.01
CA ASP A 3 -22.54 -4.43 -8.98
C ASP A 3 -21.49 -3.90 -8.01
N ALA A 4 -21.91 -3.60 -6.78
CA ALA A 4 -21.00 -3.26 -5.71
C ALA A 4 -20.29 -4.55 -5.32
N THR A 5 -19.36 -5.00 -6.16
CA THR A 5 -18.44 -6.06 -5.80
C THR A 5 -17.68 -5.59 -4.57
N ASN A 6 -17.78 -6.35 -3.47
CA ASN A 6 -17.04 -6.16 -2.22
C ASN A 6 -15.53 -6.48 -2.40
N PHE A 7 -15.00 -6.12 -3.57
CA PHE A 7 -13.64 -6.34 -4.04
C PHE A 7 -12.89 -5.02 -3.95
N GLY A 8 -11.74 -5.02 -3.28
CA GLY A 8 -10.96 -3.81 -3.08
C GLY A 8 -10.07 -3.90 -1.85
N TRP A 9 -9.38 -2.81 -1.54
CA TRP A 9 -8.58 -2.71 -0.32
C TRP A 9 -9.49 -2.63 0.92
N ALA A 10 -9.04 -3.26 1.99
CA ALA A 10 -9.78 -3.36 3.23
C ALA A 10 -9.78 -2.06 4.04
N LEU A 11 -10.81 -1.89 4.87
CA LEU A 11 -10.91 -0.80 5.83
C LEU A 11 -9.95 -1.06 7.00
N ARG A 12 -9.22 -0.04 7.42
CA ARG A 12 -8.58 -0.02 8.74
C ARG A 12 -9.49 0.68 9.74
N LYS A 13 -9.72 0.05 10.88
CA LYS A 13 -10.62 0.58 11.91
C LYS A 13 -9.96 0.49 13.28
N ASN A 14 -10.09 1.55 14.06
CA ASN A 14 -9.65 1.55 15.46
C ASN A 14 -10.63 0.70 16.29
N GLY A 15 -10.14 -0.32 16.99
CA GLY A 15 -10.96 -1.17 17.85
C GLY A 15 -11.44 -2.43 17.15
N SER A 16 -12.67 -2.44 16.65
CA SER A 16 -13.29 -3.65 16.07
C SER A 16 -14.05 -3.37 14.79
N CYS A 17 -14.20 -4.40 13.96
CA CYS A 17 -15.10 -4.36 12.80
C CYS A 17 -16.58 -4.28 13.24
N LEU A 18 -17.44 -3.83 12.34
CA LEU A 18 -18.89 -3.88 12.53
C LEU A 18 -19.36 -5.34 12.58
N ALA A 19 -20.49 -5.57 13.24
CA ALA A 19 -21.08 -6.91 13.32
C ALA A 19 -21.46 -7.51 11.94
N THR A 20 -21.62 -6.67 10.93
CA THR A 20 -21.92 -7.04 9.55
C THR A 20 -20.68 -7.15 8.66
N GLU A 21 -19.49 -6.83 9.19
CA GLU A 21 -18.24 -6.92 8.46
C GLU A 21 -17.54 -8.25 8.75
N VAL A 22 -16.63 -8.61 7.86
CA VAL A 22 -15.68 -9.70 8.07
C VAL A 22 -14.45 -9.13 8.75
N ASP A 23 -14.13 -9.66 9.93
CA ASP A 23 -12.88 -9.34 10.63
C ASP A 23 -11.73 -10.14 10.01
N CYS A 24 -10.86 -9.45 9.28
CA CYS A 24 -9.71 -10.02 8.60
C CYS A 24 -8.45 -10.05 9.47
N GLY A 25 -8.58 -9.72 10.77
CA GLY A 25 -7.50 -9.79 11.74
C GLY A 25 -6.96 -8.44 12.18
N GLU A 26 -5.94 -8.51 13.03
CA GLU A 26 -5.28 -7.35 13.62
C GLU A 26 -4.12 -6.86 12.75
N THR A 27 -3.89 -5.55 12.79
CA THR A 27 -2.60 -4.97 12.38
C THR A 27 -1.84 -4.56 13.66
N VAL A 28 -1.28 -3.36 13.74
CA VAL A 28 -0.74 -2.88 15.01
C VAL A 28 -1.91 -2.55 15.93
N ALA A 29 -1.86 -2.96 17.19
CA ALA A 29 -2.89 -2.57 18.15
C ALA A 29 -3.03 -1.03 18.20
N PRO A 30 -4.26 -0.49 18.21
CA PRO A 30 -5.56 -1.15 18.35
C PRO A 30 -6.31 -1.45 17.03
N TYR A 31 -5.64 -1.49 15.87
CA TYR A 31 -6.32 -1.52 14.57
C TYR A 31 -6.71 -2.92 14.11
N ARG A 32 -7.93 -3.02 13.60
CA ARG A 32 -8.46 -4.18 12.88
C ARG A 32 -8.62 -3.88 11.40
N VAL A 33 -8.57 -4.95 10.62
CA VAL A 33 -8.82 -4.93 9.18
C VAL A 33 -10.21 -5.48 8.93
N CYS A 34 -11.05 -4.67 8.30
CA CYS A 34 -12.45 -4.98 8.11
C CYS A 34 -12.80 -5.02 6.63
N CYS A 35 -13.49 -6.07 6.23
CA CYS A 35 -14.02 -6.22 4.89
C CYS A 35 -15.55 -6.21 4.89
N PRO A 36 -16.20 -5.78 3.80
CA PRO A 36 -17.65 -5.90 3.67
C PRO A 36 -18.09 -7.37 3.77
N ASN A 37 -19.37 -7.57 4.11
CA ASN A 37 -19.94 -8.91 4.24
C ASN A 37 -19.73 -9.76 2.97
N GLY A 38 -19.41 -11.05 3.14
CA GLY A 38 -19.23 -11.99 2.03
C GLY A 38 -17.89 -11.87 1.30
N SER A 39 -16.98 -11.01 1.75
CA SER A 39 -15.59 -11.00 1.29
C SER A 39 -14.76 -12.10 1.95
N PHE A 40 -13.68 -12.49 1.29
CA PHE A 40 -12.63 -13.33 1.82
C PHE A 40 -11.36 -12.51 2.03
N CYS A 41 -10.54 -12.87 3.03
CA CYS A 41 -9.31 -12.15 3.36
C CYS A 41 -8.09 -13.08 3.28
N PRO A 42 -7.57 -13.40 2.08
CA PRO A 42 -6.32 -14.14 1.96
C PRO A 42 -5.18 -13.35 2.63
N HIS A 43 -4.38 -14.04 3.44
CA HIS A 43 -3.39 -13.39 4.29
C HIS A 43 -2.25 -12.79 3.47
N ALA A 44 -2.12 -11.46 3.51
CA ALA A 44 -1.08 -10.71 2.83
C ALA A 44 -0.60 -9.57 3.73
N GLU A 45 0.55 -8.97 3.40
CA GLU A 45 1.06 -7.79 4.13
C GLU A 45 0.07 -6.62 4.10
N ASN A 46 -0.59 -6.44 2.94
CA ASN A 46 -1.71 -5.51 2.78
C ASN A 46 -2.95 -6.30 2.42
N VAL A 47 -3.95 -6.25 3.29
CA VAL A 47 -5.15 -7.08 3.16
C VAL A 47 -6.13 -6.46 2.16
N ALA A 48 -6.55 -7.28 1.22
CA ALA A 48 -7.64 -6.98 0.30
C ALA A 48 -8.88 -7.81 0.66
N CYS A 49 -10.05 -7.25 0.38
CA CYS A 49 -11.30 -7.96 0.38
C CYS A 49 -11.45 -8.61 -0.99
N CYS A 50 -11.36 -9.94 -1.03
CA CYS A 50 -11.38 -10.72 -2.25
C CYS A 50 -12.74 -11.39 -2.46
N PRO A 51 -13.15 -11.65 -3.72
CA PRO A 51 -14.40 -12.36 -4.03
C PRO A 51 -14.34 -13.87 -3.70
N SER A 52 -13.13 -14.41 -3.54
CA SER A 52 -12.83 -15.79 -3.14
C SER A 52 -11.60 -15.81 -2.23
N ASP A 53 -11.23 -16.97 -1.71
CA ASP A 53 -10.02 -17.18 -0.91
C ASP A 53 -8.70 -17.10 -1.70
N GLU A 54 -8.76 -16.83 -3.00
CA GLU A 54 -7.59 -16.60 -3.85
C GLU A 54 -7.03 -15.18 -3.71
N TYR A 55 -5.70 -15.05 -3.83
CA TYR A 55 -5.02 -13.75 -3.79
C TYR A 55 -5.47 -12.83 -4.93
N CYS A 56 -6.06 -11.69 -4.57
CA CYS A 56 -6.64 -10.75 -5.53
C CYS A 56 -5.91 -9.39 -5.63
N THR A 57 -4.81 -9.20 -4.90
CA THR A 57 -4.09 -7.90 -4.79
C THR A 57 -3.42 -7.46 -6.10
N GLY A 58 -3.05 -8.39 -6.98
CA GLY A 58 -2.42 -8.08 -8.27
C GLY A 58 -3.28 -7.17 -9.16
N ALA A 59 -4.60 -7.43 -9.22
CA ALA A 59 -5.55 -6.60 -9.95
C ALA A 59 -5.74 -5.22 -9.29
N LEU A 60 -5.72 -5.16 -7.96
CA LEU A 60 -5.89 -3.92 -7.21
C LEU A 60 -4.69 -2.97 -7.30
N ASN A 61 -3.48 -3.49 -7.47
CA ASN A 61 -2.30 -2.62 -7.64
C ASN A 61 -2.34 -1.82 -8.95
N GLY A 62 -2.96 -2.35 -10.00
CA GLY A 62 -3.14 -1.64 -11.27
C GLY A 62 -4.25 -0.58 -11.24
N GLN A 63 -5.29 -0.83 -10.44
CA GLN A 63 -6.41 0.09 -10.26
C GLN A 63 -6.88 0.07 -8.79
N PRO A 64 -6.21 0.83 -7.91
CA PRO A 64 -6.47 0.75 -6.48
C PRO A 64 -7.80 1.43 -6.15
N HIS A 65 -8.64 0.71 -5.40
CA HIS A 65 -9.93 1.18 -4.90
C HIS A 65 -10.30 0.45 -3.61
N CYS A 66 -11.19 1.04 -2.84
CA CYS A 66 -11.72 0.45 -1.62
C CYS A 66 -12.77 -0.62 -1.92
N ALA A 67 -12.84 -1.65 -1.08
CA ALA A 67 -13.86 -2.69 -1.20
C ALA A 67 -15.28 -2.17 -0.99
N ASN A 68 -15.41 -1.03 -0.31
CA ASN A 68 -16.64 -0.27 -0.25
C ASN A 68 -16.42 1.12 -0.83
N SER A 69 -17.28 1.49 -1.79
CA SER A 69 -17.26 2.80 -2.46
C SER A 69 -17.52 3.99 -1.52
N THR A 70 -18.02 3.76 -0.30
CA THR A 70 -18.23 4.81 0.71
C THR A 70 -16.98 5.11 1.54
N TRP A 71 -15.84 4.47 1.26
CA TRP A 71 -14.58 4.69 1.97
C TRP A 71 -13.60 5.51 1.14
N ASP A 72 -12.72 6.22 1.84
CA ASP A 72 -11.61 6.97 1.26
C ASP A 72 -10.36 6.08 1.18
N LEU A 73 -9.63 6.14 0.07
CA LEU A 73 -8.43 5.36 -0.21
C LEU A 73 -7.15 6.13 0.14
N TYR A 74 -6.20 5.44 0.77
CA TYR A 74 -4.91 5.98 1.19
C TYR A 74 -3.76 5.01 0.85
N ILE A 75 -2.51 5.49 0.95
CA ILE A 75 -1.30 4.69 0.74
C ILE A 75 -0.25 4.98 1.82
N ASN A 76 0.34 3.92 2.35
CA ASN A 76 1.51 3.98 3.21
C ASN A 76 2.23 2.62 3.20
N GLY A 77 3.20 2.43 2.31
CA GLY A 77 3.83 1.12 2.06
C GLY A 77 2.91 0.09 1.38
N GLY A 78 1.60 0.33 1.40
CA GLY A 78 0.55 -0.35 0.65
C GLY A 78 -0.77 0.42 0.78
N TYR A 79 -1.78 -0.01 0.02
CA TYR A 79 -3.07 0.65 0.01
C TYR A 79 -3.96 0.16 1.15
N PHE A 80 -4.75 1.08 1.69
CA PHE A 80 -5.77 0.79 2.70
C PHE A 80 -6.86 1.85 2.65
N CYS A 81 -7.98 1.57 3.30
CA CYS A 81 -9.15 2.44 3.31
C CYS A 81 -9.48 2.94 4.71
N CYS A 82 -10.06 4.13 4.78
CA CYS A 82 -10.70 4.67 5.98
C CYS A 82 -12.14 5.06 5.70
N GLU A 83 -12.99 5.09 6.74
CA GLU A 83 -14.36 5.60 6.62
C GLU A 83 -14.33 7.09 6.22
N GLN A 84 -15.31 7.52 5.43
CA GLN A 84 -15.37 8.92 4.99
C GLN A 84 -15.44 9.87 6.19
N GLY A 85 -14.61 10.92 6.17
CA GLY A 85 -14.58 11.94 7.23
C GLY A 85 -13.75 11.56 8.47
N THR A 86 -13.04 10.44 8.42
CA THR A 86 -12.01 10.07 9.40
C THR A 86 -10.65 10.65 9.02
N VAL A 87 -9.72 10.67 9.97
CA VAL A 87 -8.34 11.14 9.77
C VAL A 87 -7.44 9.93 9.52
N ALA A 88 -7.00 9.74 8.27
CA ALA A 88 -5.99 8.73 7.97
C ALA A 88 -4.60 9.24 8.33
N TYR A 89 -3.79 8.37 8.91
CA TYR A 89 -2.44 8.73 9.32
C TYR A 89 -1.45 7.58 9.21
N ALA A 90 -0.17 7.95 9.08
CA ALA A 90 0.96 7.04 9.21
C ALA A 90 1.67 7.31 10.53
N LYS A 91 2.19 6.26 11.16
CA LYS A 91 2.97 6.31 12.39
C LYS A 91 4.43 5.92 12.11
N GLU A 92 5.36 6.61 12.76
CA GLU A 92 6.76 6.19 12.80
C GLU A 92 6.87 4.70 13.15
N GLY A 93 7.72 3.98 12.41
CA GLY A 93 7.78 2.50 12.47
C GLY A 93 6.94 1.78 11.41
N GLY A 94 6.25 2.51 10.53
CA GLY A 94 5.65 1.95 9.31
C GLY A 94 4.21 1.44 9.46
N SER A 95 3.53 1.79 10.56
CA SER A 95 2.11 1.50 10.72
C SER A 95 1.24 2.65 10.20
N ASN A 96 -0.05 2.39 10.02
CA ASN A 96 -1.04 3.37 9.63
C ASN A 96 -2.42 3.00 10.18
N GLY A 97 -3.31 3.97 10.23
CA GLY A 97 -4.65 3.79 10.77
C GLY A 97 -5.57 4.94 10.44
N CYS A 98 -6.79 4.80 10.93
CA CYS A 98 -7.87 5.77 10.75
C CYS A 98 -8.33 6.22 12.13
N GLY A 99 -8.12 7.50 12.43
CA GLY A 99 -8.64 8.16 13.63
C GLY A 99 -10.06 8.65 13.40
N GLU A 100 -10.90 8.58 14.42
CA GLU A 100 -12.29 9.06 14.37
C GLU A 100 -12.39 10.54 13.95
N SER A 101 -13.61 11.01 13.66
CA SER A 101 -13.81 12.42 13.29
C SER A 101 -13.30 13.36 14.38
N GLY A 102 -12.44 14.31 14.01
CA GLY A 102 -11.79 15.23 14.95
C GLY A 102 -10.56 14.65 15.66
N TYR A 103 -10.08 13.47 15.26
CA TYR A 103 -8.84 12.89 15.79
C TYR A 103 -7.66 13.85 15.64
N THR A 104 -6.93 14.04 16.73
CA THR A 104 -5.69 14.81 16.74
C THR A 104 -4.51 13.84 16.67
N LEU A 105 -3.64 14.05 15.69
CA LEU A 105 -2.44 13.23 15.50
C LEU A 105 -1.57 13.23 16.76
N GLN A 106 -1.12 12.03 17.13
CA GLN A 106 -0.20 11.84 18.24
C GLN A 106 1.25 12.08 17.81
N ALA A 107 2.17 12.10 18.78
CA ALA A 107 3.59 12.21 18.50
C ALA A 107 4.06 11.04 17.61
N GLY A 108 4.77 11.36 16.53
CA GLY A 108 5.22 10.40 15.53
C GLY A 108 4.14 10.00 14.51
N GLU A 109 2.97 10.63 14.52
CA GLU A 109 1.95 10.44 13.49
C GLU A 109 1.93 11.59 12.48
N THR A 110 1.60 11.25 11.23
CA THR A 110 1.52 12.21 10.12
C THR A 110 0.24 11.99 9.32
N HIS A 111 -0.40 13.09 8.92
CA HIS A 111 -1.63 13.02 8.14
C HIS A 111 -1.35 12.44 6.75
N LEU A 112 -2.17 11.49 6.31
CA LEU A 112 -2.12 10.96 4.95
C LEU A 112 -3.13 11.67 4.06
N SER A 113 -2.73 11.95 2.82
CA SER A 113 -3.63 12.56 1.83
C SER A 113 -4.51 11.50 1.19
N VAL A 114 -5.78 11.83 0.98
CA VAL A 114 -6.73 10.99 0.24
C VAL A 114 -6.25 10.82 -1.20
N ILE A 115 -6.21 9.59 -1.69
CA ILE A 115 -5.89 9.25 -3.09
C ILE A 115 -7.17 9.22 -3.93
N SER A 116 -8.20 8.57 -3.41
CA SER A 116 -9.52 8.51 -4.01
C SER A 116 -10.56 8.69 -2.91
N ALA A 117 -11.45 9.66 -3.11
CA ALA A 117 -12.54 9.91 -2.18
C ALA A 117 -13.68 8.92 -2.38
N ALA A 118 -14.43 8.69 -1.30
CA ALA A 118 -15.68 7.96 -1.32
C ALA A 118 -16.68 8.58 -2.31
N GLN A 119 -17.44 7.71 -2.97
CA GLN A 119 -18.54 8.14 -3.84
C GLN A 119 -19.70 8.60 -2.96
N THR A 120 -19.89 9.91 -2.83
CA THR A 120 -21.10 10.44 -2.23
C THR A 120 -22.27 10.14 -3.16
N ALA A 121 -23.27 9.41 -2.67
CA ALA A 121 -24.55 9.27 -3.35
C ALA A 121 -25.14 10.67 -3.51
N THR A 122 -24.92 11.29 -4.67
CA THR A 122 -25.51 12.58 -4.99
C THR A 122 -26.97 12.29 -5.31
N THR A 123 -27.85 12.43 -4.31
CA THR A 123 -29.28 12.53 -4.56
C THR A 123 -29.48 13.77 -5.43
N SER A 124 -29.50 13.57 -6.74
CA SER A 124 -29.67 14.62 -7.73
C SER A 124 -31.09 15.17 -7.57
N THR A 125 -31.26 16.16 -6.71
CA THR A 125 -32.47 16.96 -6.64
C THR A 125 -32.38 17.95 -7.80
N SER A 126 -32.96 17.58 -8.93
CA SER A 126 -33.09 18.43 -10.11
C SER A 126 -34.04 19.59 -9.81
N SER A 127 -33.53 20.69 -9.26
CA SER A 127 -34.26 21.96 -9.23
C SER A 127 -34.14 22.65 -10.59
N THR A 128 -35.12 22.38 -11.46
CA THR A 128 -35.36 23.17 -12.68
C THR A 128 -35.63 24.62 -12.30
N SER A 129 -34.65 25.51 -12.52
CA SER A 129 -34.84 26.95 -12.43
C SER A 129 -34.73 27.54 -13.83
N ALA A 130 -35.86 28.02 -14.36
CA ALA A 130 -35.94 28.74 -15.62
C ALA A 130 -35.24 30.12 -15.53
N PRO A 131 -34.57 30.61 -16.59
CA PRO A 131 -34.02 31.96 -16.59
C PRO A 131 -35.10 32.97 -17.01
N THR A 132 -35.43 33.92 -16.13
CA THR A 132 -36.16 35.13 -16.51
C THR A 132 -35.18 36.29 -16.65
N SER A 133 -35.02 36.79 -17.88
CA SER A 133 -34.26 38.01 -18.19
C SER A 133 -35.14 39.24 -17.96
N VAL A 134 -34.62 40.25 -17.24
CA VAL A 134 -35.03 41.66 -17.40
C VAL A 134 -33.85 42.58 -17.11
N SER A 135 -33.56 43.46 -18.06
CA SER A 135 -32.62 44.58 -17.96
C SER A 135 -33.20 45.73 -17.14
N SER A 136 -32.35 46.54 -16.47
CA SER A 136 -32.16 47.98 -16.73
C SER A 136 -31.53 48.77 -15.55
N SER A 137 -30.71 49.75 -15.94
CA SER A 137 -30.32 51.01 -15.26
C SER A 137 -29.46 51.00 -13.98
N ALA A 138 -28.21 51.45 -14.15
CA ALA A 138 -27.45 52.28 -13.18
C ALA A 138 -28.00 53.73 -13.18
N PRO A 139 -27.59 54.69 -12.31
CA PRO A 139 -26.41 54.71 -11.41
C PRO A 139 -26.67 55.26 -9.98
N THR A 140 -25.65 55.23 -9.11
CA THR A 140 -25.13 56.38 -8.30
C THR A 140 -24.45 55.90 -7.00
N SER A 141 -23.29 56.49 -6.75
CA SER A 141 -22.36 56.29 -5.64
C SER A 141 -22.92 56.65 -4.27
N THR A 142 -22.63 55.83 -3.25
CA THR A 142 -22.47 56.32 -1.86
C THR A 142 -21.56 55.39 -1.05
N THR A 143 -20.50 55.98 -0.49
CA THR A 143 -19.59 55.41 0.51
C THR A 143 -20.31 55.16 1.83
N THR A 144 -20.09 54.03 2.53
CA THR A 144 -19.97 53.91 4.00
C THR A 144 -19.50 52.49 4.40
N HIS A 145 -18.71 52.45 5.46
CA HIS A 145 -17.96 51.37 6.11
C HIS A 145 -18.72 50.12 6.64
N ALA A 146 -17.91 49.05 6.78
CA ALA A 146 -17.89 48.02 7.84
C ALA A 146 -18.69 46.70 7.70
N ARG A 147 -17.99 45.63 7.27
CA ARG A 147 -17.80 44.34 8.00
C ARG A 147 -16.94 43.38 7.15
N PRO A 148 -15.97 42.63 7.72
CA PRO A 148 -15.39 41.49 7.01
C PRO A 148 -16.33 40.30 7.22
N SER A 149 -17.02 39.88 6.16
CA SER A 149 -17.76 38.62 6.14
C SER A 149 -16.99 37.61 5.30
N ASP A 150 -16.63 36.51 5.97
CA ASP A 150 -16.46 35.15 5.46
C ASP A 150 -15.71 34.97 4.12
N GLY A 151 -14.40 34.71 4.26
CA GLY A 151 -13.57 34.24 3.16
C GLY A 151 -14.01 32.84 2.72
N VAL A 152 -14.59 32.76 1.53
CA VAL A 152 -14.72 31.52 0.75
C VAL A 152 -13.31 30.92 0.58
N SER A 153 -13.12 29.69 1.05
CA SER A 153 -11.88 28.93 0.83
C SER A 153 -11.76 28.58 -0.65
N HIS A 154 -10.96 29.35 -1.37
CA HIS A 154 -10.56 29.01 -2.74
C HIS A 154 -9.56 27.86 -2.70
N THR A 155 -9.97 26.67 -3.17
CA THR A 155 -9.06 25.56 -3.47
C THR A 155 -8.20 25.92 -4.68
N ASN A 156 -6.89 26.06 -4.46
CA ASN A 156 -5.91 26.40 -5.49
C ASN A 156 -5.64 25.19 -6.41
N THR A 157 -6.55 24.92 -7.33
CA THR A 157 -6.41 23.89 -8.39
C THR A 157 -5.12 24.07 -9.21
N GLY A 158 -4.59 25.30 -9.29
CA GLY A 158 -3.35 25.60 -10.00
C GLY A 158 -2.08 24.97 -9.40
N ALA A 159 -2.05 24.66 -8.10
CA ALA A 159 -0.88 24.08 -7.46
C ALA A 159 -0.70 22.57 -7.75
N ILE A 160 -1.82 21.87 -7.99
CA ILE A 160 -1.84 20.41 -8.18
C ILE A 160 -1.53 20.02 -9.63
N ALA A 161 -1.88 20.87 -10.60
CA ALA A 161 -1.62 20.60 -12.02
C ALA A 161 -0.15 20.81 -12.45
N GLY A 162 0.68 21.51 -11.67
CA GLY A 162 2.07 21.83 -12.04
C GLY A 162 3.08 20.71 -11.84
N GLY A 163 2.82 19.78 -10.92
CA GLY A 163 3.81 18.77 -10.50
C GLY A 163 4.11 17.71 -11.56
N VAL A 164 3.09 17.27 -12.29
CA VAL A 164 3.21 16.13 -13.22
C VAL A 164 4.05 16.50 -14.45
N VAL A 165 3.87 17.72 -14.97
CA VAL A 165 4.63 18.21 -16.14
C VAL A 165 6.09 18.49 -15.79
N GLY A 166 6.36 18.97 -14.58
CA GLY A 166 7.73 19.18 -14.09
C GLY A 166 8.50 17.87 -13.87
N GLY A 167 7.81 16.83 -13.36
CA GLY A 167 8.43 15.53 -13.09
C GLY A 167 8.95 14.83 -14.34
N VAL A 168 8.16 14.82 -15.43
CA VAL A 168 8.56 14.15 -16.69
C VAL A 168 9.75 14.86 -17.35
N ALA A 169 9.74 16.20 -17.37
CA ALA A 169 10.85 16.98 -17.90
C ALA A 169 12.13 16.81 -17.06
N GLY A 170 12.01 16.83 -15.73
CA GLY A 170 13.13 16.61 -14.81
C GLY A 170 13.74 15.21 -14.92
N ALA A 171 12.89 14.16 -14.97
CA ALA A 171 13.35 12.78 -15.08
C ALA A 171 14.10 12.52 -16.40
N ALA A 172 13.61 13.07 -17.52
CA ALA A 172 14.27 12.94 -18.83
C ALA A 172 15.68 13.56 -18.82
N ILE A 173 15.85 14.73 -18.17
CA ILE A 173 17.15 15.40 -18.05
C ILE A 173 18.12 14.57 -17.20
N ILE A 174 17.66 14.05 -16.05
CA ILE A 174 18.51 13.25 -15.16
C ILE A 174 18.99 11.96 -15.86
N ILE A 175 18.07 11.24 -16.54
CA ILE A 175 18.43 10.03 -17.30
C ILE A 175 19.44 10.36 -18.41
N GLY A 176 19.23 11.46 -19.13
CA GLY A 176 20.15 11.93 -20.17
C GLY A 176 21.55 12.23 -19.64
N LEU A 177 21.65 12.91 -18.48
CA LEU A 177 22.93 13.21 -17.84
C LEU A 177 23.66 11.95 -17.37
N VAL A 178 22.96 11.04 -16.68
CA VAL A 178 23.54 9.77 -16.21
C VAL A 178 24.08 8.95 -17.39
N TRP A 179 23.30 8.83 -18.47
CA TRP A 179 23.74 8.11 -19.67
C TRP A 179 24.96 8.76 -20.34
N PHE A 180 24.99 10.09 -20.41
CA PHE A 180 26.11 10.84 -20.97
C PHE A 180 27.41 10.62 -20.20
N PHE A 181 27.37 10.63 -18.86
CA PHE A 181 28.54 10.36 -18.02
C PHE A 181 29.05 8.93 -18.15
N ILE A 182 28.15 7.94 -18.19
CA ILE A 182 28.52 6.53 -18.40
C ILE A 182 29.17 6.34 -19.78
N ARG A 183 28.60 6.95 -20.83
CA ARG A 183 29.15 6.88 -22.19
C ARG A 183 30.53 7.54 -22.30
N ARG A 184 30.76 8.63 -21.57
CA ARG A 184 32.07 9.29 -21.53
C ARG A 184 33.13 8.46 -20.81
N SER A 185 32.74 7.70 -19.80
CA SER A 185 33.66 6.89 -18.99
C SER A 185 34.08 5.57 -19.65
N ARG A 186 33.36 5.11 -20.69
CA ARG A 186 33.69 3.87 -21.44
C ARG A 186 34.88 4.00 -22.41
N LYS A 187 35.77 4.97 -22.22
CA LYS A 187 37.07 5.05 -22.89
C LYS A 187 38.20 4.54 -21.98
N SER A 188 38.10 3.29 -21.56
CA SER A 188 39.24 2.57 -20.96
C SER A 188 39.21 1.10 -21.42
N PRO A 189 40.29 0.58 -22.04
CA PRO A 189 40.37 -0.82 -22.45
C PRO A 189 40.43 -1.77 -21.23
N PRO A 190 39.91 -3.01 -21.33
CA PRO A 190 39.84 -3.94 -20.22
C PRO A 190 41.23 -4.48 -19.81
N PRO A 191 41.58 -4.54 -18.51
CA PRO A 191 42.75 -5.27 -18.04
C PRO A 191 42.51 -6.80 -18.03
N PRO A 192 43.55 -7.62 -18.30
CA PRO A 192 43.43 -9.08 -18.43
C PRO A 192 43.16 -9.79 -17.09
N ALA A 193 42.40 -10.88 -17.18
CA ALA A 193 42.04 -11.76 -16.07
C ALA A 193 43.26 -12.46 -15.46
N SER A 194 43.38 -12.42 -14.13
CA SER A 194 44.37 -13.19 -13.38
C SER A 194 43.83 -14.58 -13.06
N GLU A 195 44.38 -15.57 -13.78
CA GLU A 195 44.39 -16.99 -13.42
C GLU A 195 45.03 -17.18 -12.04
N SER A 196 44.41 -18.00 -11.18
CA SER A 196 45.09 -18.61 -10.04
C SER A 196 44.98 -20.13 -10.18
N VAL A 197 46.03 -20.67 -10.80
CA VAL A 197 46.35 -22.09 -10.92
C VAL A 197 46.98 -22.55 -9.60
N ALA A 198 46.45 -23.61 -9.00
CA ALA A 198 47.16 -24.41 -8.00
C ALA A 198 47.25 -25.86 -8.50
N HIS A 199 48.43 -26.20 -8.99
CA HIS A 199 48.91 -27.53 -9.36
C HIS A 199 49.06 -28.45 -8.14
N ILE A 200 48.69 -29.73 -8.22
CA ILE A 200 49.54 -30.91 -7.89
C ILE A 200 49.03 -32.16 -8.68
N PRO A 201 49.72 -33.34 -8.75
CA PRO A 201 50.30 -33.90 -9.97
C PRO A 201 49.61 -35.18 -10.49
N THR A 202 50.01 -35.56 -11.69
CA THR A 202 49.53 -36.64 -12.57
C THR A 202 49.70 -38.07 -11.99
N SER A 203 48.65 -38.90 -12.06
CA SER A 203 48.78 -40.33 -12.41
C SER A 203 47.46 -40.97 -12.87
N ASN A 204 47.49 -41.39 -14.13
CA ASN A 204 46.80 -42.53 -14.76
C ASN A 204 45.26 -42.66 -14.82
N ASN A 205 44.84 -42.54 -16.08
CA ASN A 205 43.95 -43.45 -16.82
C ASN A 205 42.46 -43.07 -16.86
N TYR A 206 42.08 -42.52 -18.01
CA TYR A 206 40.71 -42.35 -18.47
C TYR A 206 40.07 -43.71 -18.74
N GLN A 207 38.90 -43.97 -18.16
CA GLN A 207 37.95 -44.90 -18.73
C GLN A 207 36.55 -44.26 -18.69
N PRO A 208 35.87 -44.05 -19.85
CA PRO A 208 34.49 -43.57 -19.87
C PRO A 208 33.55 -44.72 -19.56
N VAL A 209 32.65 -44.55 -18.59
CA VAL A 209 31.60 -45.53 -18.25
C VAL A 209 30.23 -44.94 -18.67
N PRO A 210 29.38 -45.70 -19.40
CA PRO A 210 28.14 -45.23 -20.05
C PRO A 210 26.99 -44.92 -19.06
N PRO A 211 25.90 -44.25 -19.50
CA PRO A 211 24.81 -43.87 -18.60
C PRO A 211 24.05 -45.10 -18.11
N ALA A 212 23.85 -45.18 -16.79
CA ALA A 212 22.98 -46.18 -16.18
C ALA A 212 21.59 -45.57 -15.98
N GLU A 213 20.62 -46.20 -16.66
CA GLU A 213 19.18 -46.02 -16.52
C GLU A 213 18.70 -46.31 -15.09
N LEU A 214 17.75 -45.49 -14.64
CA LEU A 214 16.48 -45.85 -14.01
C LEU A 214 16.42 -47.14 -13.16
N GLU A 215 16.30 -47.02 -11.84
CA GLU A 215 15.29 -47.70 -11.01
C GLU A 215 15.51 -47.46 -9.51
N GLY A 216 14.40 -47.33 -8.77
CA GLY A 216 14.36 -47.75 -7.37
C GLY A 216 14.56 -46.69 -6.30
N TYR A 217 13.47 -46.00 -5.98
CA TYR A 217 13.17 -45.40 -4.68
C TYR A 217 13.52 -46.36 -3.52
N GLN A 218 14.39 -45.94 -2.58
CA GLN A 218 14.15 -46.10 -1.15
C GLN A 218 15.22 -45.42 -0.28
N GLY A 219 14.74 -44.61 0.67
CA GLY A 219 15.44 -44.30 1.92
C GLY A 219 16.28 -43.03 1.91
N PHE A 220 15.84 -42.01 2.65
CA PHE A 220 16.48 -41.61 3.92
C PHE A 220 15.90 -40.26 4.40
N HIS A 221 14.97 -40.31 5.35
CA HIS A 221 14.71 -39.19 6.25
C HIS A 221 15.80 -39.22 7.32
N VAL A 222 16.53 -38.12 7.51
CA VAL A 222 17.33 -37.89 8.73
C VAL A 222 17.22 -36.43 9.16
N ALA A 223 16.78 -36.25 10.41
CA ALA A 223 17.58 -35.61 11.44
C ALA A 223 16.91 -35.80 12.81
N GLU A 224 17.48 -36.62 13.68
CA GLU A 224 17.31 -36.50 15.14
C GLU A 224 18.70 -36.66 15.78
N LEU A 225 19.12 -35.63 16.51
CA LEU A 225 20.36 -35.57 17.30
C LEU A 225 20.01 -35.82 18.76
N PRO A 226 20.62 -36.80 19.46
CA PRO A 226 20.39 -37.01 20.87
C PRO A 226 21.20 -36.03 21.73
N GLY A 227 20.50 -35.15 22.46
CA GLY A 227 21.02 -34.40 23.60
C GLY A 227 20.95 -35.25 24.87
N ASP A 228 22.10 -35.41 25.50
CA ASP A 228 22.39 -36.23 26.68
C ASP A 228 21.50 -35.88 27.89
N LYS A 229 21.02 -36.92 28.59
CA LYS A 229 20.25 -36.83 29.83
C LYS A 229 21.12 -37.32 30.97
N THR A 230 21.46 -36.44 31.90
CA THR A 230 21.87 -36.86 33.25
C THR A 230 21.02 -36.15 34.30
N ALA A 231 20.50 -36.98 35.19
CA ALA A 231 19.46 -36.74 36.17
C ALA A 231 19.92 -35.95 37.41
N THR A 232 19.01 -35.18 37.98
CA THR A 232 18.89 -34.89 39.43
C THR A 232 17.44 -34.48 39.70
N ALA A 233 16.61 -35.37 40.25
CA ALA A 233 16.33 -35.58 41.69
C ALA A 233 15.29 -34.58 42.26
N GLU A 234 14.08 -35.12 42.42
CA GLU A 234 12.86 -34.55 43.01
C GLU A 234 13.03 -34.02 44.44
N LEU A 235 12.26 -33.00 44.80
CA LEU A 235 11.87 -32.68 46.19
C LEU A 235 10.36 -32.37 46.23
N PRO A 236 9.57 -33.00 47.12
CA PRO A 236 8.12 -32.83 47.15
C PRO A 236 7.69 -31.59 47.94
N ALA A 237 6.53 -31.05 47.52
CA ALA A 237 5.82 -29.96 48.17
C ALA A 237 5.19 -30.39 49.50
N SER A 238 5.17 -29.45 50.47
CA SER A 238 4.40 -29.58 51.70
C SER A 238 3.65 -28.28 51.98
N HIS A 239 2.31 -28.41 52.04
CA HIS A 239 1.27 -27.63 52.74
C HIS A 239 1.26 -26.10 52.66
#